data_AF-A0A140L199-F1
#
_entry.id   AF-A0A140L199-F1
#
_cell.length_a   1.000
_cell.length_b   1.000
_cell.length_c   1.000
_cell.angle_alpha   90.00
_cell.angle_beta   90.00
_cell.angle_gamma   90.00
#
_symmetry.space_group_name_H-M   'P 1'
#
loop_
_entity.id
_entity.type
_entity.pdbx_description
1 polymer ?
#
loop_
_entity_poly.entity_id
_entity_poly.type
_entity_poly.pdbx_seq_one_letter_code
_entity_poly.pdbx_strand_id
1 'polypeptide(L)'
;MQLRDEIAACCKALKLSRNLVENCGRIEAKSHEEYLLQLLRLELEHREASRKDRLLRNAGFYTVKTFADYIFDEIKLPYGLTPQDLKNASF
;
A
#
# COMPACT_ATOMS: atom_id res chain seq x y z
N MET A 1 -5.39 -0.44 -33.77
CA MET A 1 -5.21 -0.01 -32.36
C MET A 1 -6.12 -0.88 -31.52
N GLN A 2 -5.68 -1.43 -30.39
CA GLN A 2 -6.52 -2.34 -29.60
C GLN A 2 -7.54 -1.51 -28.80
N LEU A 3 -8.77 -2.01 -28.64
CA LEU A 3 -9.85 -1.32 -27.91
C LEU A 3 -9.44 -0.85 -26.49
N ARG A 4 -8.53 -1.58 -25.83
CA ARG A 4 -7.97 -1.21 -24.53
C ARG A 4 -7.11 0.05 -24.57
N ASP A 5 -6.43 0.33 -25.69
CA ASP A 5 -5.59 1.52 -25.85
C ASP A 5 -6.45 2.78 -25.91
N GLU A 6 -7.62 2.70 -26.57
CA GLU A 6 -8.59 3.80 -26.62
C GLU A 6 -9.20 4.06 -25.24
N ILE A 7 -9.59 2.99 -24.52
CA ILE A 7 -10.08 3.11 -23.14
C ILE A 7 -9.00 3.74 -22.26
N ALA A 8 -7.73 3.33 -22.39
CA ALA A 8 -6.63 3.92 -21.63
C ALA A 8 -6.39 5.39 -21.95
N ALA A 9 -6.51 5.80 -23.23
CA ALA A 9 -6.41 7.19 -23.65
C ALA A 9 -7.54 8.04 -23.05
N CYS A 10 -8.78 7.56 -23.10
CA CYS A 10 -9.93 8.21 -22.46
C CYS A 10 -9.75 8.32 -20.94
N CYS A 11 -9.33 7.23 -20.28
CA CYS A 11 -9.05 7.24 -18.84
C CYS A 11 -7.99 8.28 -18.47
N LYS A 12 -6.92 8.38 -19.26
CA LYS A 12 -5.87 9.38 -19.06
C LYS A 12 -6.41 10.81 -19.18
N ALA A 13 -7.22 11.10 -20.19
CA ALA A 13 -7.85 12.41 -20.37
C ALA A 13 -8.78 12.78 -19.20
N LEU A 14 -9.49 11.79 -18.65
CA LEU A 14 -10.39 11.95 -17.50
C LEU A 14 -9.68 11.89 -16.14
N LYS A 15 -8.34 11.75 -16.10
CA LYS A 15 -7.54 11.57 -14.88
C LYS A 15 -8.01 10.36 -14.04
N LEU A 16 -8.43 9.30 -14.71
CA LEU A 16 -8.74 7.99 -14.13
C LEU A 16 -7.44 7.16 -14.06
N SER A 17 -7.31 6.31 -13.04
CA SER A 17 -6.08 5.54 -12.86
C SER A 17 -6.01 4.38 -13.86
N ARG A 18 -4.80 3.87 -14.12
CA ARG A 18 -4.59 2.65 -14.92
C ARG A 18 -5.29 1.42 -14.33
N ASN A 19 -5.52 1.42 -13.01
CA ASN A 19 -6.23 0.36 -12.29
C ASN A 19 -7.63 0.13 -12.88
N LEU A 20 -8.30 1.19 -13.32
CA LEU A 20 -9.60 1.10 -13.98
C LEU A 20 -9.54 0.27 -15.28
N VAL A 21 -8.51 0.47 -16.12
CA VAL A 21 -8.34 -0.29 -17.37
C VAL A 21 -8.05 -1.77 -17.10
N GLU A 22 -7.31 -2.07 -16.03
CA GLU A 22 -7.01 -3.43 -15.59
C GLU A 22 -8.27 -4.14 -15.07
N ASN A 23 -9.12 -3.42 -14.31
CA ASN A 23 -10.37 -3.97 -13.79
C ASN A 23 -11.46 -4.13 -14.86
N CYS A 24 -11.41 -3.38 -15.97
CA CYS A 24 -12.31 -3.58 -17.09
C CYS A 24 -12.31 -5.02 -17.62
N GLY A 25 -11.16 -5.71 -17.54
CA GLY A 25 -11.05 -7.11 -17.99
C GLY A 25 -11.49 -8.15 -16.95
N ARG A 26 -11.87 -7.74 -15.74
CA ARG A 26 -12.11 -8.62 -14.59
C ARG A 26 -13.55 -8.60 -14.10
N ILE A 27 -14.32 -7.58 -14.48
CA ILE A 27 -15.70 -7.39 -14.01
C ILE A 27 -16.65 -8.05 -15.00
N GLU A 28 -17.43 -9.00 -14.52
CA GLU A 28 -18.59 -9.53 -15.21
C GLU A 28 -19.85 -8.97 -14.54
N ALA A 29 -20.73 -8.34 -15.33
CA ALA A 29 -22.01 -7.84 -14.84
C ALA A 29 -23.11 -8.14 -15.86
N LYS A 30 -24.37 -8.18 -15.40
CA LYS A 30 -25.51 -8.59 -16.24
C LYS A 30 -25.99 -7.45 -17.14
N SER A 31 -25.73 -6.21 -16.76
CA SER A 31 -26.04 -5.02 -17.56
C SER A 31 -24.82 -4.10 -17.68
N HIS A 32 -24.83 -3.26 -18.73
CA HIS A 32 -23.79 -2.25 -18.92
C HIS A 32 -23.75 -1.22 -17.77
N GLU A 33 -24.90 -0.90 -17.18
CA GLU A 33 -24.99 0.03 -16.06
C GLU A 33 -24.38 -0.56 -14.79
N GLU A 34 -24.66 -1.83 -14.50
CA GLU A 34 -24.05 -2.55 -13.37
C GLU A 34 -22.54 -2.67 -13.55
N TYR A 35 -22.08 -2.98 -14.76
CA TYR A 35 -20.67 -3.05 -15.09
C TYR A 35 -19.97 -1.72 -14.81
N LEU A 36 -20.53 -0.61 -15.32
CA LEU A 36 -19.98 0.72 -15.12
C LEU A 36 -19.97 1.11 -13.64
N LEU A 37 -21.06 0.83 -12.92
CA LEU A 37 -21.15 1.13 -11.49
C LEU A 37 -20.10 0.38 -10.68
N GLN A 38 -19.92 -0.92 -10.92
CA GLN A 38 -18.90 -1.73 -10.23
C GLN A 38 -17.49 -1.24 -10.54
N LEU A 39 -17.22 -0.91 -11.79
CA LEU A 39 -15.92 -0.40 -12.23
C LEU A 39 -15.56 0.92 -11.52
N LEU A 40 -16.52 1.84 -11.44
CA LEU A 40 -16.33 3.12 -10.75
C LEU A 40 -16.16 2.94 -9.23
N ARG A 41 -16.89 2.01 -8.62
CA ARG A 41 -16.74 1.69 -7.18
C ARG A 41 -15.33 1.18 -6.85
N LEU A 42 -14.79 0.26 -7.64
CA LEU A 42 -13.43 -0.26 -7.45
C LEU A 42 -12.36 0.84 -7.55
N GLU A 43 -12.53 1.77 -8.49
CA GLU A 43 -11.61 2.92 -8.61
C GLU A 43 -11.71 3.86 -7.40
N LEU A 44 -12.91 4.07 -6.84
CA LEU A 44 -13.08 4.86 -5.61
C LEU A 44 -12.40 4.19 -4.42
N GLU A 45 -12.61 2.89 -4.21
CA GLU A 45 -11.96 2.12 -3.14
C GLU A 45 -10.44 2.18 -3.24
N HIS A 46 -9.89 2.00 -4.44
CA HIS A 46 -8.46 2.09 -4.69
C HIS A 46 -7.91 3.49 -4.36
N ARG A 47 -8.63 4.56 -4.72
CA ARG A 47 -8.23 5.94 -4.38
C ARG A 47 -8.28 6.21 -2.89
N GLU A 48 -9.28 5.68 -2.19
CA GLU A 48 -9.37 5.81 -0.74
C GLU A 48 -8.24 5.08 -0.03
N ALA A 49 -7.95 3.83 -0.42
CA ALA A 49 -6.84 3.05 0.12
C ALA A 49 -5.51 3.79 -0.10
N SER A 50 -5.25 4.22 -1.35
CA SER A 50 -4.04 4.98 -1.71
C SER A 50 -3.91 6.29 -0.91
N ARG A 51 -5.03 6.96 -0.65
CA ARG A 51 -5.06 8.19 0.18
C ARG A 51 -4.72 7.87 1.63
N LYS A 52 -5.34 6.85 2.22
CA LYS A 52 -5.07 6.41 3.60
C LYS A 52 -3.61 6.04 3.77
N ASP A 53 -3.08 5.22 2.88
CA ASP A 53 -1.67 4.81 2.87
C ASP A 53 -0.70 6.00 2.79
N ARG A 54 -0.98 6.96 1.90
CA ARG A 54 -0.17 8.17 1.79
C ARG A 54 -0.24 9.00 3.08
N LEU A 55 -1.43 9.15 3.67
CA LEU A 55 -1.59 9.88 4.93
C LEU A 55 -0.86 9.17 6.07
N LEU A 56 -0.92 7.84 6.15
CA LEU A 56 -0.19 7.05 7.15
C LEU A 56 1.33 7.20 7.00
N ARG A 57 1.86 7.12 5.78
CA ARG A 57 3.28 7.36 5.51
C ARG A 57 3.70 8.79 5.85
N ASN A 58 2.88 9.78 5.47
CA ASN A 58 3.15 11.19 5.73
C ASN A 58 3.02 11.58 7.21
N ALA A 59 2.17 10.90 7.97
CA ALA A 59 2.00 11.14 9.40
C ALA A 59 3.29 10.84 10.19
N GLY A 60 4.24 10.11 9.60
CA GLY A 60 5.56 9.90 10.19
C GLY A 60 5.49 9.21 11.54
N PHE A 61 4.45 8.39 11.76
CA PHE A 61 4.34 7.60 12.99
C PHE A 61 5.65 6.88 13.22
N TYR A 62 6.21 7.04 14.42
CA TYR A 62 7.38 6.28 14.82
C TYR A 62 7.05 4.81 14.66
N THR A 63 7.77 4.12 13.78
CA THR A 63 7.76 2.66 13.79
C THR A 63 8.23 2.26 15.18
N VAL A 64 7.41 1.52 15.94
CA VAL A 64 7.82 1.05 17.26
C VAL A 64 9.07 0.18 17.04
N LYS A 65 10.24 0.73 17.37
CA LYS A 65 11.51 0.01 17.30
C LYS A 65 11.54 -0.93 18.48
N THR A 66 11.27 -2.20 18.24
CA THR A 66 11.37 -3.25 19.25
C THR A 66 12.63 -4.08 19.00
N PHE A 67 13.07 -4.79 20.03
CA PHE A 67 14.15 -5.76 19.91
C PHE A 67 13.67 -7.14 19.40
N ALA A 68 12.44 -7.27 18.91
CA ALA A 68 11.84 -8.56 18.57
C ALA A 68 12.60 -9.30 17.45
N ASP A 69 13.00 -8.57 16.41
CA ASP A 69 13.72 -9.11 15.25
C ASP A 69 15.18 -8.63 15.19
N TYR A 70 15.70 -8.09 16.29
CA TYR A 70 17.04 -7.53 16.34
C TYR A 70 18.07 -8.62 16.64
N ILE A 71 18.99 -8.85 15.70
CA ILE A 71 20.08 -9.84 15.82
C ILE A 71 21.30 -9.14 16.47
N PHE A 72 21.74 -9.66 17.61
CA PHE A 72 22.85 -9.08 18.38
C PHE A 72 24.23 -9.65 17.99
N ASP A 73 24.28 -10.61 17.06
CA ASP A 73 25.47 -11.42 16.76
C ASP A 73 26.67 -10.61 16.22
N GLU A 74 26.43 -9.51 15.49
CA GLU A 74 27.50 -8.68 14.92
C GLU A 74 27.91 -7.49 15.81
N ILE A 75 27.38 -7.41 17.04
CA ILE A 75 27.57 -6.25 17.92
C ILE A 75 28.60 -6.56 18.99
N LYS A 76 29.62 -5.70 19.09
CA LYS A 76 30.58 -5.75 20.20
C LYS A 76 30.06 -4.89 21.35
N LEU A 77 29.56 -5.55 22.40
CA LEU A 77 29.17 -4.89 23.63
C LEU A 77 30.40 -4.62 24.52
N PRO A 78 30.38 -3.54 25.33
CA PRO A 78 31.37 -3.32 26.37
C PRO A 78 31.45 -4.49 27.36
N TYR A 79 32.60 -4.66 28.00
CA TYR A 79 32.81 -5.73 28.97
C TYR A 79 31.82 -5.61 30.14
N GLY A 80 31.07 -6.68 30.41
CA GLY A 80 30.08 -6.73 31.49
C GLY A 80 28.65 -6.32 31.10
N LEU A 81 28.41 -5.96 29.84
CA LEU A 81 27.10 -5.54 29.35
C LEU A 81 26.50 -6.62 28.43
N THR A 82 25.31 -7.11 28.75
CA THR A 82 24.59 -8.11 27.95
C THR A 82 23.41 -7.50 27.20
N PRO A 83 22.91 -8.14 26.13
CA PRO A 83 21.66 -7.73 25.49
C PRO A 83 20.45 -7.71 26.44
N GLN A 84 20.48 -8.52 27.51
CA GLN A 84 19.44 -8.53 28.53
C GLN A 84 19.46 -7.26 29.39
N ASP A 85 20.64 -6.77 29.75
CA ASP A 85 20.79 -5.52 30.51
C ASP A 85 20.29 -4.31 29.72
N LEU A 86 20.49 -4.31 28.39
CA LEU A 86 19.93 -3.32 27.49
C LEU A 86 18.40 -3.36 27.43
N LYS A 87 17.81 -4.57 27.34
CA LYS A 87 16.34 -4.74 27.30
C LYS A 87 15.69 -4.34 28.62
N ASN A 88 16.38 -4.56 29.73
CA ASN A 88 15.90 -4.29 31.08
C ASN A 88 16.36 -2.93 31.64
N ALA A 89 17.08 -2.13 30.85
CA ALA A 89 17.68 -0.86 31.27
C ALA A 89 18.45 -0.94 32.61
N SER A 90 19.21 -2.00 32.81
CA SER A 90 19.93 -2.33 34.06
C SER A 90 21.44 -2.24 33.86
N PHE A 91 21.90 -1.07 33.42
CA PHE A 91 23.30 -0.74 33.16
C PHE A 91 23.79 0.42 34.04
#